data_AF-W4UMU4-F1
#
_entry.id   AF-W4UMU4-F1
#
_cell.length_a   1.000
_cell.length_b   1.000
_cell.length_c   1.000
_cell.angle_alpha   90.00
_cell.angle_beta   90.00
_cell.angle_gamma   90.00
#
_symmetry.space_group_name_H-M   'P 1'
#
loop_
_entity.id
_entity.type
_entity.pdbx_description
1 polymer ?
#
loop_
_entity_poly.entity_id
_entity_poly.type
_entity_poly.pdbx_seq_one_letter_code
_entity_poly.pdbx_strand_id
1 'polypeptide(L)'
;MASVVEQIQDPLPETLSPKVLSEHHLMPLTEALRNIHFPANPDILRRAQYRLKFEELFYLQLNILRYAKDRQRRYRGYIFEKVGDVFNNFYSRNLPFELTGAQKRVLKEIRNDVGSVGR
;
A
#
# COMPACT_ATOMS: atom_id res chain seq x y z
N MET A 1 -16.04 15.53 -33.61
CA MET A 1 -14.66 15.72 -33.16
C MET A 1 -14.15 14.34 -32.77
N ALA A 2 -13.18 13.78 -33.51
CA ALA A 2 -12.60 12.49 -33.12
C ALA A 2 -11.84 12.69 -31.81
N SER A 3 -12.13 11.88 -30.80
CA SER A 3 -11.36 11.96 -29.55
C SER A 3 -9.95 11.43 -29.78
N VAL A 4 -8.97 11.90 -28.99
CA VAL A 4 -7.57 11.41 -29.07
C VAL A 4 -7.49 9.89 -28.94
N VAL A 5 -8.42 9.28 -28.20
CA VAL A 5 -8.49 7.83 -27.98
C VAL A 5 -8.84 7.05 -29.26
N GLU A 6 -9.61 7.64 -30.17
CA GLU A 6 -9.94 7.02 -31.47
C GLU A 6 -8.75 7.07 -32.45
N GLN A 7 -7.76 7.93 -32.20
CA GLN A 7 -6.55 8.04 -33.02
C GLN A 7 -5.49 7.00 -32.68
N ILE A 8 -5.69 6.20 -31.62
CA ILE A 8 -4.80 5.11 -31.23
C ILE A 8 -4.96 3.98 -32.25
N GLN A 9 -4.03 3.89 -33.21
CA GLN A 9 -4.03 2.84 -34.24
C GLN A 9 -3.40 1.54 -33.74
N ASP A 10 -2.27 1.66 -33.05
CA ASP A 10 -1.53 0.53 -32.48
C ASP A 10 -1.87 0.34 -30.99
N PRO A 11 -1.82 -0.90 -30.47
CA PRO A 11 -1.91 -1.14 -29.04
C PRO A 11 -0.83 -0.37 -28.28
N LEU A 12 -1.26 0.39 -27.28
CA LEU A 12 -0.34 0.99 -26.32
C LEU A 12 0.44 -0.10 -25.58
N PRO A 13 1.73 0.15 -25.28
CA PRO A 13 2.52 -0.76 -24.50
C PRO A 13 1.87 -0.97 -23.14
N GLU A 14 1.83 -2.23 -22.72
CA GLU A 14 1.24 -2.61 -21.45
C GLU A 14 2.11 -2.12 -20.28
N THR A 15 1.47 -1.66 -19.21
CA THR A 15 2.14 -1.10 -18.03
C THR A 15 2.34 -2.17 -16.95
N LEU A 16 1.42 -3.13 -16.87
CA LEU A 16 1.47 -4.26 -15.95
C LEU A 16 2.14 -5.48 -16.58
N SER A 17 2.77 -6.32 -15.76
CA SER A 17 3.36 -7.55 -16.28
C SER A 17 2.27 -8.54 -16.74
N PRO A 18 2.56 -9.42 -17.72
CA PRO A 18 1.60 -10.44 -18.16
C PRO A 18 1.07 -11.32 -17.03
N LYS A 19 1.89 -11.55 -16.00
CA LYS A 19 1.51 -12.29 -14.80
C LYS A 19 0.44 -11.57 -13.97
N VAL A 20 0.61 -10.26 -13.73
CA VAL A 20 -0.38 -9.46 -12.99
C VAL A 20 -1.69 -9.39 -13.75
N LEU A 21 -1.62 -9.25 -15.08
CA LEU A 21 -2.81 -9.25 -15.92
C LEU A 21 -3.60 -10.55 -15.82
N SER A 22 -2.91 -11.70 -15.89
CA SER A 22 -3.57 -13.01 -15.84
C SER A 22 -4.11 -13.36 -14.46
N GLU A 23 -3.35 -13.09 -13.39
CA GLU A 23 -3.79 -13.39 -12.01
C GLU A 23 -5.03 -12.60 -11.61
N HIS A 24 -5.14 -11.35 -12.07
CA HIS A 24 -6.26 -10.46 -11.73
C HIS A 24 -7.32 -10.33 -12.84
N HIS A 25 -7.22 -11.14 -13.91
CA HIS A 25 -8.16 -11.15 -15.03
C HIS A 25 -8.42 -9.76 -15.63
N LEU A 26 -7.34 -9.02 -15.83
CA LEU A 26 -7.36 -7.62 -16.22
C LEU A 26 -7.44 -7.46 -17.74
N MET A 27 -8.33 -6.56 -18.17
CA MET A 27 -8.44 -6.15 -19.57
C MET A 27 -7.14 -5.46 -20.04
N PRO A 28 -6.69 -5.62 -21.30
CA PRO A 28 -5.55 -4.89 -21.84
C PRO A 28 -5.70 -3.37 -21.72
N LEU A 29 -4.60 -2.65 -21.50
CA LEU A 29 -4.62 -1.19 -21.27
C LEU A 29 -5.36 -0.42 -22.37
N THR A 30 -5.05 -0.73 -23.64
CA THR A 30 -5.66 -0.05 -24.79
C THR A 30 -7.17 -0.24 -24.83
N GLU A 31 -7.66 -1.45 -24.53
CA GLU A 31 -9.08 -1.75 -24.48
C GLU A 31 -9.77 -1.04 -23.32
N ALA A 32 -9.13 -0.98 -22.15
CA ALA A 32 -9.65 -0.27 -21.00
C ALA A 32 -9.78 1.23 -21.26
N LEU A 33 -8.77 1.85 -21.89
CA LEU A 33 -8.81 3.27 -22.27
C LEU A 33 -9.85 3.57 -23.35
N ARG A 34 -10.10 2.67 -24.30
CA ARG A 34 -11.21 2.85 -25.25
C ARG A 34 -12.56 2.75 -24.55
N ASN A 35 -12.77 1.72 -23.74
CA ASN A 35 -14.06 1.43 -23.12
C ASN A 35 -14.41 2.31 -21.93
N ILE A 36 -13.45 2.99 -21.29
CA ILE A 36 -13.76 4.02 -20.29
C ILE A 36 -14.37 5.27 -20.92
N HIS A 37 -14.02 5.59 -22.18
CA HIS A 37 -14.55 6.73 -22.92
C HIS A 37 -15.78 6.37 -23.76
N PHE A 38 -15.71 5.26 -24.50
CA PHE A 38 -16.77 4.78 -25.40
C PHE A 38 -17.10 3.32 -25.07
N PRO A 39 -17.83 3.07 -23.97
CA PRO A 39 -18.15 1.72 -23.55
C PRO A 39 -19.09 1.03 -24.54
N ALA A 40 -18.72 -0.17 -24.99
CA ALA A 40 -19.60 -0.99 -25.81
C ALA A 40 -20.86 -1.44 -25.06
N ASN A 41 -20.75 -1.69 -23.75
CA ASN A 41 -21.87 -1.97 -22.85
C ASN A 41 -21.48 -1.73 -21.38
N PRO A 42 -22.44 -1.74 -20.43
CA PRO A 42 -22.16 -1.49 -19.01
C PRO A 42 -21.20 -2.50 -18.36
N ASP A 43 -21.17 -3.75 -18.80
CA ASP A 43 -20.27 -4.77 -18.22
C ASP A 43 -18.82 -4.54 -18.61
N ILE A 44 -18.59 -4.17 -19.87
CA ILE A 44 -17.26 -3.82 -20.38
C ILE A 44 -16.76 -2.53 -19.72
N LEU A 45 -17.64 -1.54 -19.48
CA LEU A 45 -17.29 -0.33 -18.73
C LEU A 45 -16.80 -0.68 -17.31
N ARG A 46 -17.49 -1.59 -16.61
CA ARG A 46 -17.06 -2.02 -15.27
C ARG A 46 -15.69 -2.68 -15.29
N ARG A 47 -15.39 -3.49 -16.31
CA ARG A 47 -14.07 -4.11 -16.49
C ARG A 47 -12.97 -3.08 -16.76
N ALA A 48 -13.24 -2.09 -17.61
CA ALA A 48 -12.33 -0.98 -17.88
C ALA A 48 -12.05 -0.16 -16.60
N GLN A 49 -13.10 0.17 -15.84
CA GLN A 49 -12.96 0.85 -14.55
C GLN A 49 -12.16 0.02 -13.54
N TYR A 50 -12.43 -1.28 -13.43
CA TYR A 50 -11.68 -2.17 -12.55
C TYR A 50 -10.19 -2.20 -12.92
N ARG A 51 -9.87 -2.36 -14.21
CA ARG A 51 -8.51 -2.35 -14.73
C ARG A 51 -7.75 -1.08 -14.36
N LEU A 52 -8.35 0.09 -14.58
CA LEU A 52 -7.69 1.38 -14.36
C LEU A 52 -7.55 1.70 -12.86
N LYS A 53 -8.58 1.39 -12.04
CA LYS A 53 -8.50 1.54 -10.57
C LYS A 53 -7.45 0.62 -9.97
N PHE A 54 -7.38 -0.62 -10.46
CA PHE A 54 -6.36 -1.57 -10.02
C PHE A 54 -4.95 -1.01 -10.30
N GLU A 55 -4.73 -0.52 -11.52
CA GLU A 55 -3.43 0.03 -11.93
C GLU A 55 -2.97 1.19 -11.04
N GLU A 56 -3.87 2.15 -10.81
CA GLU A 56 -3.58 3.32 -9.98
C GLU A 56 -3.20 2.90 -8.56
N LEU A 57 -3.99 2.02 -7.94
CA LEU A 57 -3.71 1.51 -6.59
C LEU A 57 -2.43 0.67 -6.55
N PHE A 58 -2.18 -0.14 -7.58
CA PHE A 58 -0.98 -0.95 -7.67
C PHE A 58 0.28 -0.08 -7.69
N TYR A 59 0.33 0.95 -8.53
CA TYR A 59 1.48 1.86 -8.57
C TYR A 59 1.59 2.72 -7.32
N LEU A 60 0.48 3.14 -6.71
CA LEU A 60 0.48 3.82 -5.43
C LEU A 60 1.13 2.93 -4.34
N GLN A 61 0.73 1.66 -4.25
CA GLN A 61 1.29 0.70 -3.30
C GLN A 61 2.78 0.44 -3.55
N LEU A 62 3.19 0.26 -4.81
CA LEU A 62 4.59 0.10 -5.16
C LEU A 62 5.43 1.31 -4.75
N ASN A 63 4.91 2.52 -4.93
CA ASN A 63 5.58 3.73 -4.47
C ASN A 63 5.71 3.78 -2.94
N ILE A 64 4.65 3.45 -2.19
CA ILE A 64 4.70 3.38 -0.72
C ILE A 64 5.77 2.39 -0.27
N LEU A 65 5.81 1.19 -0.87
CA LEU A 65 6.82 0.17 -0.56
C LEU A 65 8.23 0.63 -0.89
N ARG A 66 8.41 1.32 -2.03
CA ARG A 66 9.71 1.92 -2.40
C ARG A 66 10.15 2.95 -1.36
N TYR A 67 9.28 3.87 -0.96
CA TYR A 67 9.59 4.87 0.07
C TYR A 67 9.91 4.24 1.42
N ALA A 68 9.15 3.23 1.86
CA ALA A 68 9.40 2.51 3.10
C ALA A 68 10.78 1.85 3.09
N LYS A 69 11.12 1.15 2.00
CA LYS A 69 12.42 0.50 1.80
C LYS A 69 13.58 1.50 1.75
N ASP A 70 13.41 2.61 1.04
CA ASP A 70 14.42 3.67 0.95
C ASP A 70 14.66 4.32 2.31
N ARG A 71 13.59 4.56 3.09
CA ARG A 71 13.68 5.07 4.46
C ARG A 71 14.45 4.10 5.37
N GLN A 72 14.12 2.81 5.33
CA GLN A 72 14.80 1.77 6.12
C GLN A 72 16.30 1.67 5.77
N ARG A 73 16.65 1.82 4.48
CA ARG A 73 18.05 1.83 4.03
C ARG A 73 18.82 3.05 4.50
N ARG A 74 18.21 4.25 4.45
CA ARG A 74 18.88 5.52 4.81
C ARG A 74 18.98 5.73 6.31
N TYR A 75 17.97 5.32 7.07
CA TYR A 75 17.89 5.53 8.50
C TYR A 75 17.81 4.17 9.21
N ARG A 76 18.96 3.67 9.67
CA ARG A 76 18.96 2.59 10.66
C ARG A 76 18.45 3.17 11.98
N GLY A 77 17.22 2.83 12.34
CA GLY A 77 16.64 3.21 13.63
C GLY A 77 17.51 2.72 14.78
N TYR A 78 17.49 3.45 15.90
CA TYR A 78 18.13 2.97 17.12
C TYR A 78 17.25 1.90 17.76
N ILE A 79 17.82 0.74 18.03
CA ILE A 79 17.10 -0.38 18.65
C ILE A 79 17.09 -0.13 20.16
N PHE A 80 15.91 0.02 20.74
CA PHE A 80 15.75 0.07 22.18
C PHE A 80 15.80 -1.35 22.73
N GLU A 81 17.00 -1.86 23.02
CA GLU A 81 17.21 -3.27 23.42
C GLU A 81 16.52 -3.65 24.73
N LYS A 82 16.42 -2.71 25.68
CA LYS A 82 15.87 -2.96 27.01
C LYS A 82 14.91 -1.85 27.46
N VAL A 83 13.96 -2.23 28.31
CA VAL A 83 13.15 -1.26 29.07
C VAL A 83 14.01 -0.77 30.22
N GLY A 84 14.28 0.54 30.26
CA GLY A 84 15.10 1.14 31.31
C GLY A 84 14.33 1.38 32.62
N ASP A 85 15.08 1.67 33.67
CA ASP A 85 14.56 1.88 35.03
C ASP A 85 13.57 3.03 35.11
N VAL A 86 13.70 4.04 34.23
CA VAL A 86 12.77 5.18 34.17
C VAL A 86 11.34 4.71 33.92
N PHE A 87 11.13 3.82 32.94
CA PHE A 87 9.81 3.29 32.64
C PHE A 87 9.30 2.39 33.77
N ASN A 88 10.13 1.46 34.24
CA ASN A 88 9.73 0.51 35.28
C ASN A 88 9.39 1.21 36.60
N ASN A 89 10.15 2.24 36.98
CA ASN A 89 9.88 3.04 38.17
C ASN A 89 8.60 3.86 38.02
N PHE A 90 8.37 4.49 36.86
CA PHE A 90 7.12 5.21 36.62
C PHE A 90 5.92 4.28 36.69
N TYR A 91 5.99 3.14 35.99
CA TYR A 91 4.93 2.14 35.93
C TYR A 91 4.59 1.57 37.31
N SER A 92 5.60 1.23 38.12
CA SER A 92 5.41 0.56 39.42
C SER A 92 5.16 1.50 40.59
N ARG A 93 5.66 2.73 40.56
CA ARG A 93 5.63 3.64 41.72
C ARG A 93 4.81 4.91 41.51
N ASN A 94 4.68 5.39 40.28
CA ASN A 94 4.09 6.70 39.99
C ASN A 94 2.76 6.62 39.24
N LEU A 95 2.39 5.45 38.72
CA LEU A 95 1.11 5.25 38.05
C LEU A 95 0.03 4.91 39.08
N PRO A 96 -0.96 5.78 39.33
CA PRO A 96 -1.90 5.62 40.45
C PRO A 96 -3.07 4.67 40.13
N PHE A 97 -2.99 3.90 39.03
CA PHE A 97 -4.03 2.97 38.60
C PHE A 97 -3.45 1.81 37.80
N GLU A 98 -4.17 0.69 37.79
CA GLU A 98 -3.86 -0.45 36.93
C GLU A 98 -4.25 -0.17 35.48
N LEU A 99 -3.35 -0.49 34.56
CA LEU A 99 -3.67 -0.41 33.15
C LEU A 99 -4.69 -1.48 32.75
N THR A 100 -5.60 -1.10 31.86
CA THR A 100 -6.50 -2.05 31.23
C THR A 100 -5.73 -3.06 30.38
N GLY A 101 -6.35 -4.20 30.10
CA GLY A 101 -5.77 -5.19 29.19
C GLY A 101 -5.43 -4.61 27.81
N ALA A 102 -6.24 -3.68 27.30
CA ALA A 102 -5.98 -3.01 26.03
C ALA A 102 -4.73 -2.11 26.10
N GLN A 103 -4.58 -1.33 27.17
CA GLN A 103 -3.40 -0.47 27.37
C GLN A 103 -2.12 -1.30 27.51
N LYS A 104 -2.15 -2.42 28.25
CA LYS A 104 -1.00 -3.34 28.37
C LYS A 104 -0.61 -3.94 27.01
N ARG A 105 -1.58 -4.27 26.14
CA ARG A 105 -1.31 -4.75 24.76
C ARG A 105 -0.62 -3.69 23.91
N VAL A 106 -1.14 -2.45 23.89
CA VAL A 106 -0.56 -1.35 23.10
C VAL A 106 0.87 -1.04 23.53
N LEU A 107 1.15 -1.01 24.84
CA LEU A 107 2.53 -0.83 25.34
C LEU A 107 3.49 -1.92 24.83
N LYS A 108 3.02 -3.17 24.77
CA LYS A 108 3.81 -4.28 24.25
C LYS A 108 4.05 -4.16 22.74
N GLU A 109 3.06 -3.70 21.98
CA GLU A 109 3.20 -3.44 20.53
C GLU A 109 4.23 -2.35 20.27
N ILE A 110 4.11 -1.19 20.94
CA ILE A 110 5.10 -0.09 20.84
C ILE A 110 6.49 -0.61 21.20
N ARG A 111 6.62 -1.36 22.30
CA ARG A 111 7.90 -1.91 22.75
C ARG A 111 8.54 -2.84 21.72
N ASN A 112 7.74 -3.69 21.08
CA ASN A 112 8.21 -4.60 20.04
C ASN A 112 8.65 -3.83 18.78
N ASP A 113 7.92 -2.78 18.42
CA ASP A 113 8.22 -1.96 17.25
C ASP A 113 9.54 -1.19 17.42
N VAL A 114 9.73 -0.51 18.57
CA VAL A 114 10.99 0.22 18.85
C VAL A 114 12.16 -0.70 19.26
N GLY A 115 11.86 -1.93 19.63
CA GLY A 115 12.82 -2.94 20.08
C GLY A 115 13.36 -3.86 19.00
N SER A 116 12.86 -3.72 17.78
CA SER A 116 13.29 -4.55 16.65
C SER A 116 13.78 -3.67 15.51
N VAL A 117 14.57 -4.25 14.61
CA VAL A 117 14.84 -3.61 13.33
C VAL A 117 13.51 -3.59 12.58
N GLY A 118 12.97 -2.40 12.32
CA GLY A 118 11.72 -2.24 11.57
C GLY A 118 11.75 -3.11 10.32
N ARG A 119 10.71 -3.94 10.15
CA ARG A 119 10.56 -4.85 9.00
C ARG A 119 10.51 -4.08 7.69
#